data_AF-A0A950NE40-F1
#
_entry.id   AF-A0A950NE40-F1
#
_cell.length_a   1.000
_cell.length_b   1.000
_cell.length_c   1.000
_cell.angle_alpha   90.00
_cell.angle_beta   90.00
_cell.angle_gamma   90.00
#
_symmetry.space_group_name_H-M   'P 1'
#
loop_
_entity.id
_entity.type
_entity.pdbx_description
1 polymer ?
#
loop_
_entity_poly.entity_id
_entity_poly.type
_entity_poly.pdbx_seq_one_letter_code
_entity_poly.pdbx_strand_id
1 'polypeptide(L)'
;MTFVQHLDELRTRLLRSIVAMLAAVVVSTFFYKGLIDLATLPHYRAMAWVGSGARFILGGFGSVAAVMKLAAIVGFFFASPYVARELWGFVSAGLYRDERRHVAAFAPASFLLFLLGCVFGYFVLVPSALYAMVSMMPLDKVDPVLDLADYLGFVMT
;
A
#
# COMPACT_ATOMS: atom_id res chain seq x y z
N MET A 1 10.20 17.37 31.51
CA MET A 1 10.37 17.88 30.14
C MET A 1 9.52 19.14 30.04
N THR A 2 10.10 20.28 29.71
CA THR A 2 9.33 21.50 29.43
C THR A 2 8.54 21.30 28.12
N PHE A 3 7.36 21.93 27.95
CA PHE A 3 6.54 21.84 26.74
C PHE A 3 7.34 22.02 25.43
N VAL A 4 8.31 22.94 25.45
CA VAL A 4 9.21 23.22 24.32
C VAL A 4 10.08 22.01 23.94
N GLN A 5 10.56 21.23 24.90
CA GLN A 5 11.36 20.03 24.63
C GLN A 5 10.52 18.91 23.99
N HIS A 6 9.25 18.81 24.37
CA HIS A 6 8.34 17.81 23.79
C HIS A 6 7.99 18.14 22.32
N LEU A 7 7.82 19.43 22.00
CA LEU A 7 7.61 19.88 20.61
C LEU A 7 8.84 19.66 19.72
N ASP A 8 10.05 19.83 20.27
CA ASP A 8 11.29 19.59 19.52
C ASP A 8 11.50 18.09 19.24
N GLU A 9 11.07 17.24 20.17
CA GLU A 9 11.03 15.79 19.99
C GLU A 9 10.06 15.38 18.86
N LEU A 10 8.86 15.97 18.82
CA LEU A 10 7.89 15.74 17.75
C LEU A 10 8.46 16.14 16.39
N ARG A 11 9.02 17.35 16.27
CA ARG A 11 9.60 17.83 15.01
C ARG A 11 10.70 16.90 14.50
N THR A 12 11.58 16.46 15.39
CA THR A 12 12.71 15.59 15.01
C THR A 12 12.23 14.22 14.53
N ARG A 13 11.26 13.62 15.22
CA ARG A 13 10.66 12.33 14.82
C ARG A 13 9.89 12.44 13.51
N LEU A 14 9.15 13.54 13.32
CA LEU A 14 8.42 13.84 12.08
C LEU A 14 9.38 14.03 10.89
N LEU A 15 10.48 14.77 11.07
CA LEU A 15 11.47 14.94 10.01
C LEU A 15 12.12 13.60 9.63
N ARG A 16 12.45 12.76 10.62
CA ARG A 16 13.00 11.42 10.35
C ARG A 16 12.02 10.52 9.61
N SER A 17 10.73 10.54 9.98
CA SER A 17 9.72 9.74 9.29
C SER A 17 9.50 10.19 7.85
N ILE A 18 9.47 11.51 7.60
CA ILE A 18 9.36 12.07 6.25
C ILE A 18 10.58 11.69 5.40
N VAL A 19 11.80 11.85 5.93
CA VAL A 19 13.03 11.49 5.21
C VAL A 19 13.08 9.98 4.91
N ALA A 20 12.72 9.13 5.87
CA ALA A 20 12.65 7.68 5.68
C ALA A 20 11.61 7.31 4.61
N MET A 21 10.46 7.98 4.59
CA MET A 21 9.39 7.76 3.60
C MET A 21 9.82 8.18 2.20
N LEU A 22 10.44 9.36 2.05
CA LEU A 22 10.97 9.81 0.77
C LEU A 22 12.09 8.87 0.27
N ALA A 23 13.01 8.45 1.14
CA ALA A 23 14.05 7.50 0.79
C ALA A 23 13.46 6.16 0.30
N ALA A 24 12.44 5.64 1.01
CA ALA A 24 11.76 4.40 0.60
C ALA A 24 11.07 4.54 -0.76
N VAL A 25 10.38 5.66 -1.02
CA VAL A 25 9.75 5.93 -2.32
C VAL A 25 10.78 5.99 -3.46
N VAL A 26 11.91 6.66 -3.23
CA VAL A 26 12.99 6.72 -4.22
C VAL A 26 13.54 5.33 -4.51
N VAL A 27 13.79 4.51 -3.47
CA VAL A 27 14.24 3.12 -3.63
C VAL A 27 13.22 2.29 -4.37
N SER A 28 11.93 2.38 -4.02
CA SER A 28 10.85 1.65 -4.71
C SER A 28 10.71 2.02 -6.18
N THR A 29 11.03 3.26 -6.55
CA THR A 29 11.02 3.70 -7.95
C THR A 29 12.08 2.97 -8.79
N PHE A 30 13.21 2.54 -8.22
CA PHE A 30 14.19 1.72 -8.95
C PHE A 30 13.70 0.30 -9.23
N PHE A 31 12.80 -0.24 -8.39
CA PHE A 31 12.25 -1.59 -8.50
C PHE A 31 10.87 -1.65 -9.18
N TYR A 32 10.48 -0.60 -9.91
CA TYR A 32 9.14 -0.45 -10.51
C TYR A 32 8.69 -1.66 -11.35
N LYS A 33 9.59 -2.32 -12.10
CA LYS A 33 9.25 -3.51 -12.91
C LYS A 33 8.73 -4.66 -12.04
N GLY A 34 9.44 -4.97 -10.96
CA GLY A 34 9.02 -6.01 -10.02
C GLY A 34 7.73 -5.65 -9.29
N LEU A 35 7.47 -4.36 -9.07
CA LEU A 35 6.20 -3.90 -8.49
C LEU A 35 5.02 -4.08 -9.44
N ILE A 36 5.21 -3.85 -10.74
CA ILE A 36 4.17 -4.08 -11.76
C ILE A 36 3.86 -5.58 -11.86
N ASP A 37 4.88 -6.44 -11.89
CA ASP A 37 4.68 -7.89 -11.91
C ASP A 37 3.93 -8.35 -10.65
N LEU A 38 4.33 -7.83 -9.48
CA LEU A 38 3.63 -8.12 -8.23
C LEU A 38 2.19 -7.62 -8.25
N ALA A 39 1.92 -6.41 -8.74
CA ALA A 39 0.58 -5.84 -8.78
C ALA A 39 -0.34 -6.57 -9.78
N THR A 40 0.19 -7.11 -10.87
CA THR A 40 -0.59 -7.77 -11.94
C THR A 40 -0.85 -9.26 -11.69
N LEU A 41 -0.07 -9.92 -10.82
CA LEU A 41 -0.30 -11.32 -10.42
C LEU A 41 -1.75 -11.67 -10.01
N PRO A 42 -2.44 -10.89 -9.15
CA PRO A 42 -3.81 -11.20 -8.76
C PRO A 42 -4.80 -11.08 -9.94
N HIS A 43 -4.52 -10.21 -10.92
CA HIS A 43 -5.31 -10.14 -12.14
C HIS A 43 -5.19 -11.41 -12.99
N TYR A 44 -3.96 -11.91 -13.21
CA TYR A 44 -3.76 -13.18 -13.92
C TYR A 44 -4.47 -14.35 -13.23
N ARG A 45 -4.47 -14.38 -11.89
CA ARG A 45 -5.19 -15.40 -11.13
C ARG A 45 -6.71 -15.27 -11.27
N ALA A 46 -7.27 -14.07 -11.19
CA ALA A 46 -8.70 -13.84 -11.33
C ALA A 46 -9.19 -14.18 -12.76
N MET A 47 -8.44 -13.80 -13.79
CA MET A 47 -8.78 -14.11 -15.19
C MET A 47 -8.67 -15.61 -15.50
N ALA A 48 -7.73 -16.31 -14.86
CA ALA A 48 -7.66 -17.77 -14.96
C ALA A 48 -8.92 -18.48 -14.42
N TRP A 49 -9.65 -17.88 -13.47
CA TRP A 49 -10.90 -18.45 -12.95
C TRP A 49 -12.07 -18.25 -13.92
N VAL A 50 -12.01 -17.21 -14.75
CA VAL A 50 -13.03 -16.90 -15.76
C VAL A 50 -12.73 -17.61 -17.10
N GLY A 51 -11.48 -18.03 -17.33
CA GLY A 51 -11.06 -18.65 -18.59
C GLY A 51 -10.84 -17.66 -19.73
N SER A 52 -10.79 -16.35 -19.43
CA SER A 52 -10.53 -15.28 -20.38
C SER A 52 -9.03 -14.93 -20.45
N GLY A 53 -8.59 -14.46 -21.62
CA GLY A 53 -7.20 -14.04 -21.81
C GLY A 53 -6.86 -12.82 -20.97
N ALA A 54 -5.89 -12.96 -20.05
CA ALA A 54 -5.39 -11.85 -19.25
C ALA A 54 -4.47 -10.95 -20.11
N ARG A 55 -5.06 -9.95 -20.78
CA ARG A 55 -4.30 -8.95 -21.54
C ARG A 55 -4.66 -7.57 -21.02
N PHE A 56 -3.63 -6.80 -20.70
CA PHE A 56 -3.77 -5.37 -20.42
C PHE A 56 -3.56 -4.56 -21.69
N ILE A 57 -4.35 -3.50 -21.85
CA ILE A 57 -4.04 -2.43 -22.81
C ILE A 57 -3.24 -1.35 -22.08
N LEU A 58 -2.29 -0.75 -22.80
CA LEU A 58 -1.56 0.40 -22.33
C LEU A 58 -2.32 1.69 -22.71
N GLY A 59 -3.01 2.31 -21.75
CA GLY A 59 -3.78 3.56 -21.92
C GLY A 59 -2.97 4.84 -22.18
N GLY A 60 -1.74 4.74 -22.71
CA GLY A 60 -0.87 5.89 -22.98
C GLY A 60 -0.25 6.50 -21.70
N PHE A 61 -0.30 7.83 -21.57
CA PHE A 61 0.33 8.55 -20.43
C PHE A 61 -0.28 8.21 -19.06
N GLY A 62 -1.54 7.76 -19.03
CA GLY A 62 -2.21 7.35 -17.78
C GLY A 62 -1.50 6.17 -17.10
N SER A 63 -0.98 5.22 -17.88
CA SER A 63 -0.26 4.06 -17.35
C SER A 63 1.06 4.45 -16.68
N VAL A 64 1.76 5.47 -17.18
CA VAL A 64 3.00 5.98 -16.56
C VAL A 64 2.70 6.62 -15.20
N ALA A 65 1.65 7.45 -15.13
CA ALA A 65 1.23 8.06 -13.87
C ALA A 65 0.80 7.00 -12.84
N ALA A 66 0.12 5.94 -13.29
CA ALA A 66 -0.27 4.82 -12.43
C ALA A 66 0.93 4.05 -11.88
N VAL A 67 1.95 3.79 -12.71
CA VAL A 67 3.20 3.13 -12.27
C VAL A 67 3.95 3.98 -11.24
N MET A 68 4.02 5.31 -11.43
CA MET A 68 4.65 6.21 -10.46
C MET A 68 3.89 6.23 -9.13
N LYS A 69 2.55 6.25 -9.17
CA LYS A 69 1.70 6.12 -7.98
C LYS A 69 1.93 4.79 -7.26
N LEU A 70 2.05 3.70 -8.01
CA LEU A 70 2.32 2.37 -7.46
C LEU A 70 3.66 2.36 -6.72
N ALA A 71 4.72 2.89 -7.32
CA ALA A 71 6.02 3.00 -6.68
C ALA A 71 5.96 3.84 -5.40
N ALA A 72 5.19 4.93 -5.39
CA ALA A 72 5.01 5.78 -4.21
C ALA A 72 4.27 5.05 -3.07
N ILE A 73 3.18 4.36 -3.38
CA ILE A 73 2.38 3.62 -2.38
C ILE A 73 3.17 2.44 -1.82
N VAL A 74 3.88 1.70 -2.67
CA VAL A 74 4.72 0.60 -2.20
C VAL A 74 5.91 1.12 -1.38
N GLY A 75 6.50 2.25 -1.76
CA GLY A 75 7.51 2.93 -0.95
C GLY A 75 6.99 3.33 0.42
N PHE A 76 5.76 3.85 0.48
CA PHE A 76 5.08 4.12 1.74
C PHE A 76 4.88 2.85 2.57
N PHE A 77 4.48 1.75 1.94
CA PHE A 77 4.33 0.46 2.60
C PHE A 77 5.66 -0.03 3.22
N PHE A 78 6.79 0.09 2.51
CA PHE A 78 8.11 -0.22 3.06
C PHE A 78 8.56 0.75 4.16
N ALA A 79 8.15 2.01 4.11
CA ALA A 79 8.42 2.99 5.16
C ALA A 79 7.52 2.82 6.39
N SER A 80 6.34 2.21 6.25
CA SER A 80 5.35 2.01 7.31
C SER A 80 5.90 1.44 8.63
N PRO A 81 6.80 0.43 8.69
CA PRO A 81 7.37 -0.02 9.97
C PRO A 81 8.19 1.07 10.66
N TYR A 82 8.88 1.91 9.90
CA TYR A 82 9.66 3.01 10.45
C TYR A 82 8.74 4.13 10.96
N VAL A 83 7.76 4.52 10.14
CA VAL A 83 6.77 5.56 10.48
C VAL A 83 5.95 5.14 11.70
N ALA A 84 5.47 3.90 11.76
CA ALA A 84 4.72 3.37 12.89
C ALA A 84 5.54 3.42 14.18
N ARG A 85 6.83 3.04 14.14
CA ARG A 85 7.71 3.15 15.32
C ARG A 85 7.89 4.58 15.80
N GLU A 86 8.11 5.52 14.89
CA GLU A 86 8.26 6.94 15.25
C GLU A 86 6.95 7.53 15.81
N LEU A 87 5.81 7.16 15.22
CA LEU A 87 4.47 7.57 15.66
C LEU A 87 4.16 7.05 17.08
N TRP A 88 4.34 5.75 17.33
CA TRP A 88 4.13 5.18 18.66
C TRP A 88 5.13 5.70 19.69
N GLY A 89 6.36 5.95 19.26
CA GLY A 89 7.37 6.61 20.08
C GLY A 89 6.93 8.01 20.53
N PHE A 90 6.29 8.79 19.65
CA PHE A 90 5.71 10.08 20.00
C PHE A 90 4.53 9.95 20.97
N VAL A 91 3.57 9.05 20.67
CA VAL A 91 2.40 8.81 21.53
C VAL A 91 2.82 8.39 22.94
N SER A 92 3.82 7.50 23.06
CA SER A 92 4.33 7.04 24.36
C SER A 92 5.01 8.15 25.18
N ALA A 93 5.60 9.15 24.52
CA ALA A 93 6.27 10.26 25.20
C ALA A 93 5.25 11.19 25.90
N GLY A 94 4.03 11.31 25.36
CA GLY A 94 2.93 12.08 25.94
C GLY A 94 2.10 11.35 27.01
N LEU A 95 2.30 10.04 27.21
CA LEU A 95 1.52 9.22 28.14
C LEU A 95 2.18 9.02 29.51
N TYR A 96 1.35 8.84 30.54
CA TYR A 96 1.77 8.55 31.92
C TYR A 96 2.58 7.24 32.00
N ARG A 97 3.50 7.15 32.97
CA ARG A 97 4.48 6.05 33.10
C ARG A 97 3.85 4.65 33.14
N ASP A 98 2.65 4.51 33.72
CA ASP A 98 1.94 3.24 33.82
C ASP A 98 1.21 2.83 32.52
N GLU A 99 0.84 3.79 31.67
CA GLU A 99 0.17 3.51 30.39
C GLU A 99 1.15 3.20 29.26
N ARG A 100 2.42 3.58 29.39
CA ARG A 100 3.48 3.27 28.41
C ARG A 100 3.62 1.78 28.12
N ARG A 101 3.36 0.90 29.10
CA ARG A 101 3.44 -0.56 28.92
C ARG A 101 2.34 -1.08 27.98
N HIS A 102 1.14 -0.52 28.05
CA HIS A 102 0.04 -0.87 27.16
C HIS A 102 0.31 -0.38 25.74
N VAL A 103 0.76 0.87 25.58
CA VAL A 103 1.14 1.44 24.29
C VAL A 103 2.25 0.65 23.61
N ALA A 104 3.26 0.21 24.38
CA ALA A 104 4.35 -0.62 23.86
C ALA A 104 3.87 -1.99 23.36
N ALA A 105 2.81 -2.55 23.94
CA ALA A 105 2.19 -3.80 23.46
C ALA A 105 1.26 -3.58 22.25
N PHE A 106 0.60 -2.41 22.16
CA PHE A 106 -0.24 -2.05 21.01
C PHE A 106 0.56 -1.75 19.74
N ALA A 107 1.77 -1.18 19.87
CA ALA A 107 2.62 -0.85 18.73
C ALA A 107 2.87 -2.03 17.75
N PRO A 108 3.33 -3.23 18.20
CA PRO A 108 3.47 -4.37 17.31
C PRO A 108 2.12 -4.93 16.83
N ALA A 109 1.06 -4.85 17.65
CA ALA A 109 -0.27 -5.31 17.25
C ALA A 109 -0.85 -4.50 16.09
N SER A 110 -0.71 -3.17 16.12
CA SER A 110 -1.13 -2.31 15.01
C SER A 110 -0.32 -2.55 13.74
N PHE A 111 0.99 -2.82 13.86
CA PHE A 111 1.82 -3.17 12.72
C PHE A 111 1.42 -4.52 12.10
N LEU A 112 1.16 -5.54 12.95
CA LEU A 112 0.66 -6.84 12.50
C LEU A 112 -0.71 -6.72 11.82
N LEU A 113 -1.62 -5.91 12.39
CA LEU A 113 -2.93 -5.69 11.81
C LEU A 113 -2.85 -4.96 10.46
N PHE A 114 -1.94 -3.99 10.34
CA PHE A 114 -1.67 -3.31 9.07
C PHE A 114 -1.16 -4.30 8.01
N LEU A 115 -0.18 -5.15 8.34
CA LEU A 115 0.31 -6.20 7.44
C LEU A 115 -0.81 -7.16 7.04
N LEU A 116 -1.64 -7.59 8.01
CA LEU A 116 -2.76 -8.49 7.76
C LEU A 116 -3.80 -7.85 6.84
N GLY A 117 -4.10 -6.56 7.04
CA GLY A 117 -4.98 -5.80 6.15
C GLY A 117 -4.44 -5.72 4.72
N CYS A 118 -3.14 -5.49 4.53
CA CYS A 118 -2.55 -5.45 3.21
C CYS A 118 -2.52 -6.83 2.51
N VAL A 119 -2.21 -7.89 3.26
CA VAL A 119 -2.28 -9.28 2.75
C VAL A 119 -3.72 -9.62 2.36
N PHE A 120 -4.70 -9.27 3.20
CA PHE A 120 -6.11 -9.50 2.92
C PHE A 120 -6.59 -8.72 1.67
N GLY A 121 -6.23 -7.44 1.56
CA GLY A 121 -6.58 -6.62 0.40
C GLY A 121 -6.03 -7.21 -0.90
N TYR A 122 -4.75 -7.57 -0.92
CA TYR A 122 -4.07 -8.09 -2.11
C TYR A 122 -4.55 -9.50 -2.52
N PHE A 123 -4.69 -10.43 -1.57
CA PHE A 123 -5.00 -11.83 -1.88
C PHE A 123 -6.49 -12.15 -1.95
N VAL A 124 -7.35 -11.40 -1.27
CA VAL A 124 -8.79 -11.71 -1.17
C VAL A 124 -9.62 -10.65 -1.87
N LEU A 125 -9.42 -9.38 -1.53
CA LEU A 125 -10.31 -8.30 -1.98
C LEU A 125 -10.16 -8.01 -3.47
N VAL A 126 -8.93 -7.80 -3.96
CA VAL A 126 -8.65 -7.54 -5.38
C VAL A 126 -9.17 -8.65 -6.31
N PRO A 127 -8.82 -9.94 -6.13
CA PRO A 127 -9.29 -10.98 -7.04
C PRO A 127 -10.81 -11.20 -6.95
N SER A 128 -11.41 -11.07 -5.76
CA SER A 128 -12.87 -11.21 -5.61
C SER A 128 -13.62 -10.07 -6.31
N ALA A 129 -13.12 -8.84 -6.20
CA ALA A 129 -13.70 -7.68 -6.88
C ALA A 129 -13.57 -7.80 -8.40
N LEU A 130 -12.40 -8.21 -8.91
CA LEU A 130 -12.20 -8.47 -10.34
C LEU A 130 -13.12 -9.58 -10.85
N TYR A 131 -13.22 -10.70 -10.13
CA TYR A 131 -14.13 -11.79 -10.47
C TYR A 131 -15.57 -11.31 -10.54
N ALA A 132 -16.03 -10.55 -9.55
CA ALA A 132 -17.37 -9.96 -9.55
C ALA A 132 -17.58 -9.05 -10.77
N MET A 133 -16.62 -8.16 -11.07
CA MET A 133 -16.70 -7.24 -12.20
C MET A 133 -16.84 -7.96 -13.54
N VAL A 134 -16.04 -9.01 -13.76
CA VAL A 134 -16.05 -9.78 -15.01
C VAL A 134 -17.27 -10.69 -15.11
N SER A 135 -17.68 -11.32 -13.99
CA SER A 135 -18.86 -12.20 -13.95
C SER A 135 -20.18 -11.46 -14.24
N MET A 136 -20.23 -10.16 -13.97
CA MET A 136 -21.38 -9.29 -14.29
C MET A 136 -21.44 -8.86 -15.76
N MET A 137 -20.38 -9.11 -16.55
CA MET A 137 -20.31 -8.71 -17.95
C MET A 137 -20.75 -9.85 -18.87
N PRO A 138 -21.55 -9.59 -19.93
CA PRO A 138 -21.87 -10.61 -20.93
C PRO A 138 -20.64 -10.91 -21.79
N LEU A 139 -19.88 -11.93 -21.38
CA LEU A 139 -18.63 -12.39 -22.00
C LEU A 139 -18.80 -12.85 -23.47
N ASP A 140 -20.04 -13.08 -23.91
CA ASP A 140 -20.36 -13.53 -25.27
C ASP A 140 -20.26 -12.39 -26.31
N LYS A 141 -20.18 -11.13 -25.87
CA LYS A 141 -20.22 -9.94 -26.75
C LYS A 141 -19.10 -8.94 -26.52
N VAL A 142 -18.43 -8.98 -25.37
CA VAL A 142 -17.39 -8.02 -25.02
C VAL A 142 -16.18 -8.73 -24.46
N ASP A 143 -15.04 -8.58 -25.14
CA ASP A 143 -13.77 -9.06 -24.62
C ASP A 143 -13.39 -8.26 -23.35
N PRO A 144 -13.13 -8.93 -22.22
CA PRO A 144 -12.76 -8.28 -20.97
C PRO A 144 -11.30 -7.83 -21.02
N VAL A 145 -11.04 -6.74 -21.74
CA VAL A 145 -9.72 -6.14 -21.81
C VAL A 145 -9.65 -4.95 -20.86
N LEU A 146 -8.70 -4.97 -19.93
CA LEU A 146 -8.57 -3.96 -18.88
C LEU A 146 -7.40 -3.01 -19.19
N ASP A 147 -7.58 -1.71 -18.95
CA ASP A 147 -6.46 -0.77 -18.97
C ASP A 147 -5.61 -0.97 -17.72
N LEU A 148 -4.28 -1.00 -17.89
CA LEU A 148 -3.33 -1.05 -16.79
C LEU A 148 -3.49 0.15 -15.84
N ALA A 149 -3.81 1.34 -16.36
CA ALA A 149 -3.96 2.54 -15.54
C ALA A 149 -5.15 2.43 -14.59
N ASP A 150 -6.30 2.00 -15.10
CA ASP A 150 -7.52 1.81 -14.32
C ASP A 150 -7.37 0.66 -13.32
N TYR A 151 -6.73 -0.43 -13.75
CA TYR A 151 -6.44 -1.55 -12.87
C TYR A 151 -5.55 -1.16 -11.69
N LEU A 152 -4.42 -0.52 -11.96
CA LEU A 152 -3.52 -0.07 -10.90
C LEU A 152 -4.21 0.98 -10.04
N GLY A 153 -5.02 1.88 -10.61
CA GLY A 153 -5.84 2.83 -9.85
C GLY A 153 -6.78 2.14 -8.87
N PHE A 154 -7.48 1.10 -9.31
CA PHE A 154 -8.36 0.29 -8.47
C PHE A 154 -7.60 -0.42 -7.34
N VAL A 155 -6.47 -1.06 -7.63
CA VAL A 155 -5.66 -1.77 -6.62
C VAL A 155 -5.06 -0.80 -5.58
N MET A 156 -4.85 0.46 -5.96
CA MET A 156 -4.21 1.47 -5.12
C MET A 156 -5.17 2.29 -4.25
N THR A 157 -6.49 2.12 -4.41
CA THR A 157 -7.51 2.86 -3.64
C THR A 157 -7.85 2.12 -2.36
#